data_AF-A0A916U794-F1
#
_entry.id   AF-A0A916U794-F1
#
_cell.length_a   1.000
_cell.length_b   1.000
_cell.length_c   1.000
_cell.angle_alpha   90.00
_cell.angle_beta   90.00
_cell.angle_gamma   90.00
#
_symmetry.space_group_name_H-M   'P 1'
#
loop_
_entity.id
_entity.type
_entity.pdbx_description
1 polymer ?
#
loop_
_entity_poly.entity_id
_entity_poly.type
_entity_poly.pdbx_seq_one_letter_code
_entity_poly.pdbx_strand_id
1 'polypeptide(L)'
;MKLSHFINEHIEEIIVEWEAFARTLEPAASGMTTLALNDQARRILEAIALDIDVAENPTQQYEKSKGMAPALIGMESAASSHGTSRQISGFTLVQLTAEYRALRATVLRLWLPKIERVTTATTNDMIRFNETIDQALAESAVTYSRQASRTRDTFLAILGHDLRSPLATMTMAGDFLSRPEVGDERTLKVGGRVKRSAANMTTMVNDLLEYARTQLGGEMPIRPHLANMKEICQSVMNDATAAHPDCKFELETSGELVDYFDSVRLHQALTNLLNNAVQYRAKDSTVFISAAGDSEGAVIQVKNTGSVIPPQSLQAIFNPLVQLALDGTENDTPSTSIGLGLFIAREITVAHGGTIKAQSTEVSGTTFTIVLPKSAIAEPVL
;
A
#
# COMPACT_ATOMS: atom_id res chain seq x y z
N MET A 1 13.96 39.84 -14.79
CA MET A 1 14.19 39.10 -13.53
C MET A 1 14.82 37.75 -13.84
N LYS A 2 15.90 37.37 -13.16
CA LYS A 2 16.54 36.05 -13.32
C LYS A 2 15.60 34.94 -12.84
N LEU A 3 15.59 33.78 -13.49
CA LEU A 3 14.66 32.70 -13.15
C LEU A 3 14.90 32.11 -11.74
N SER A 4 16.15 31.90 -11.34
CA SER A 4 16.50 31.42 -9.99
C SER A 4 15.96 32.31 -8.89
N HIS A 5 16.12 33.63 -9.05
CA HIS A 5 15.58 34.62 -8.11
C HIS A 5 14.06 34.57 -8.05
N PHE A 6 13.39 34.49 -9.21
CA PHE A 6 11.94 34.33 -9.27
C PHE A 6 11.45 33.09 -8.53
N ILE A 7 12.09 31.93 -8.75
CA ILE A 7 11.72 30.68 -8.07
C ILE A 7 11.79 30.85 -6.55
N ASN A 8 12.86 31.47 -6.04
CA ASN A 8 13.04 31.67 -4.60
C ASN A 8 12.03 32.67 -4.01
N GLU A 9 11.70 33.74 -4.72
CA GLU A 9 10.72 34.74 -4.24
C GLU A 9 9.28 34.26 -4.32
N HIS A 10 8.95 33.44 -5.32
CA HIS A 10 7.58 32.97 -5.61
C HIS A 10 7.36 31.49 -5.27
N ILE A 11 8.23 30.88 -4.45
CA ILE A 11 8.19 29.45 -4.18
C ILE A 11 6.85 28.99 -3.59
N GLU A 12 6.24 29.79 -2.71
CA GLU A 12 4.93 29.49 -2.12
C GLU A 12 3.82 29.47 -3.18
N GLU A 13 3.82 30.44 -4.09
CA GLU A 13 2.83 30.53 -5.17
C GLU A 13 2.95 29.32 -6.12
N ILE A 14 4.18 28.95 -6.47
CA ILE A 14 4.48 27.78 -7.31
C ILE A 14 4.01 26.49 -6.63
N ILE A 15 4.31 26.31 -5.35
CA ILE A 15 3.94 25.11 -4.59
C ILE A 15 2.43 24.98 -4.46
N VAL A 16 1.71 26.07 -4.18
CA VAL A 16 0.24 26.03 -4.04
C VAL A 16 -0.43 25.57 -5.34
N GLU A 17 -0.01 26.11 -6.48
CA GLU A 17 -0.56 25.67 -7.78
C GLU A 17 -0.16 24.23 -8.13
N TRP A 18 1.07 23.83 -7.80
CA TRP A 18 1.53 22.46 -8.03
C TRP A 18 0.81 21.44 -7.13
N GLU A 19 0.57 21.78 -5.86
CA GLU A 19 -0.18 20.94 -4.90
C GLU A 19 -1.61 20.71 -5.41
N ALA A 20 -2.27 21.77 -5.92
CA ALA A 20 -3.59 21.67 -6.50
C ALA A 20 -3.64 20.67 -7.65
N PHE A 21 -2.59 20.64 -8.50
CA PHE A 21 -2.45 19.62 -9.55
C PHE A 21 -2.17 18.23 -8.98
N ALA A 22 -1.21 18.09 -8.06
CA ALA A 22 -0.82 16.81 -7.48
C ALA A 22 -2.01 16.09 -6.81
N ARG A 23 -2.91 16.86 -6.18
CA ARG A 23 -4.15 16.35 -5.59
C ARG A 23 -5.13 15.75 -6.58
N THR A 24 -5.02 16.06 -7.88
CA THR A 24 -5.86 15.44 -8.92
C THR A 24 -5.39 14.04 -9.31
N LEU A 25 -4.20 13.60 -8.86
CA LEU A 25 -3.60 12.32 -9.22
C LEU A 25 -4.13 11.18 -8.33
N GLU A 26 -5.43 10.94 -8.43
CA GLU A 26 -6.10 9.86 -7.71
C GLU A 26 -5.83 8.46 -8.30
N PRO A 27 -5.86 7.38 -7.49
CA PRO A 27 -6.08 7.34 -6.04
C PRO A 27 -4.80 7.62 -5.21
N ALA A 28 -3.65 7.81 -5.86
CA ALA A 28 -2.36 7.88 -5.17
C ALA A 28 -2.24 9.11 -4.24
N ALA A 29 -2.92 10.20 -4.59
CA ALA A 29 -2.92 11.44 -3.80
C ALA A 29 -3.89 11.44 -2.60
N SER A 30 -4.94 10.61 -2.59
CA SER A 30 -6.02 10.59 -1.57
C SER A 30 -5.55 10.49 -0.11
N GLY A 31 -4.36 9.93 0.15
CA GLY A 31 -3.82 9.75 1.50
C GLY A 31 -2.72 10.73 1.91
N MET A 32 -2.28 11.62 1.01
CA MET A 32 -1.10 12.45 1.25
C MET A 32 -1.43 13.75 1.98
N THR A 33 -0.65 14.05 3.03
CA THR A 33 -0.73 15.34 3.71
C THR A 33 -0.16 16.46 2.83
N THR A 34 -0.65 17.70 3.01
CA THR A 34 -0.06 18.89 2.39
C THR A 34 1.44 18.96 2.63
N LEU A 35 1.89 18.65 3.86
CA LEU A 35 3.30 18.66 4.20
C LEU A 35 4.10 17.64 3.37
N ALA A 36 3.59 16.42 3.19
CA ALA A 36 4.27 15.37 2.43
C ALA A 36 4.37 15.69 0.93
N LEU A 37 3.38 16.37 0.36
CA LEU A 37 3.42 16.85 -1.01
C LEU A 37 4.40 18.04 -1.16
N ASN A 38 4.28 19.03 -0.29
CA ASN A 38 4.93 20.33 -0.46
C ASN A 38 6.43 20.31 -0.13
N ASP A 39 6.85 19.55 0.87
CA ASP A 39 8.27 19.50 1.28
C ASP A 39 9.18 19.01 0.14
N GLN A 40 8.72 18.02 -0.62
CA GLN A 40 9.50 17.46 -1.72
C GLN A 40 9.55 18.40 -2.93
N ALA A 41 8.42 18.99 -3.33
CA ALA A 41 8.39 19.95 -4.43
C ALA A 41 9.25 21.19 -4.14
N ARG A 42 9.20 21.69 -2.89
CA ARG A 42 10.06 22.78 -2.43
C ARG A 42 11.54 22.47 -2.61
N ARG A 43 11.98 21.33 -2.06
CA ARG A 43 13.40 20.94 -2.12
C ARG A 43 13.89 20.72 -3.54
N ILE A 44 13.02 20.25 -4.45
CA ILE A 44 13.32 20.15 -5.88
C ILE A 44 13.51 21.55 -6.49
N LEU A 45 12.59 22.49 -6.24
CA LEU A 45 12.67 23.85 -6.76
C LEU A 45 13.91 24.61 -6.24
N GLU A 46 14.24 24.47 -4.95
CA GLU A 46 15.43 25.08 -4.34
C GLU A 46 16.71 24.52 -4.97
N ALA A 47 16.77 23.20 -5.18
CA ALA A 47 17.90 22.56 -5.87
C ALA A 47 18.03 23.06 -7.32
N ILE A 48 16.92 23.24 -8.03
CA ILE A 48 16.91 23.78 -9.40
C ILE A 48 17.35 25.24 -9.43
N ALA A 49 16.84 26.08 -8.52
CA ALA A 49 17.22 27.49 -8.45
C ALA A 49 18.71 27.65 -8.16
N LEU A 50 19.26 26.84 -7.25
CA LEU A 50 20.68 26.80 -6.95
C LEU A 50 21.52 26.40 -8.18
N ASP A 51 21.10 25.36 -8.90
CA ASP A 51 21.80 24.85 -10.09
C ASP A 51 21.81 25.87 -11.26
N ILE A 52 20.71 26.61 -11.47
CA ILE A 52 20.66 27.71 -12.46
C ILE A 52 21.71 28.79 -12.16
N ASP A 53 21.99 29.05 -10.88
CA ASP A 53 22.95 30.05 -10.42
C ASP A 53 24.42 29.57 -10.51
N VAL A 54 24.67 28.26 -10.54
CA VAL A 54 26.02 27.71 -10.64
C VAL A 54 26.58 27.90 -12.05
N ALA A 55 27.79 28.44 -12.16
CA ALA A 55 28.48 28.59 -13.43
C ALA A 55 28.95 27.22 -13.97
N GLU A 56 28.16 26.58 -14.82
CA GLU A 56 28.59 25.39 -15.57
C GLU A 56 29.47 25.74 -16.78
N ASN A 57 30.50 24.94 -17.01
CA ASN A 57 31.27 24.99 -18.26
C ASN A 57 30.55 24.21 -19.39
N PRO A 58 30.82 24.49 -20.68
CA PRO A 58 30.14 23.84 -21.81
C PRO A 58 30.24 22.32 -21.84
N THR A 59 31.33 21.75 -21.30
CA THR A 59 31.53 20.30 -21.20
C THR A 59 30.60 19.69 -20.16
N GLN A 60 30.45 20.32 -18.99
CA GLN A 60 29.50 19.89 -17.95
C GLN A 60 28.06 19.94 -18.46
N GLN A 61 27.70 21.01 -19.18
CA GLN A 61 26.38 21.13 -19.79
C GLN A 61 26.13 20.02 -20.83
N TYR A 62 27.13 19.71 -21.67
CA TYR A 62 27.03 18.62 -22.65
C TYR A 62 26.87 17.25 -21.99
N GLU A 63 27.69 16.93 -20.99
CA GLU A 63 27.61 15.65 -20.25
C GLU A 63 26.26 15.51 -19.51
N LYS A 64 25.77 16.60 -18.90
CA LYS A 64 24.45 16.65 -18.25
C LYS A 64 23.32 16.38 -19.23
N SER A 65 23.39 16.96 -20.44
CA SER A 65 22.41 16.70 -21.51
C SER A 65 22.38 15.23 -21.98
N LYS A 66 23.45 14.46 -21.71
CA LYS A 66 23.56 13.02 -22.01
C LYS A 66 23.23 12.12 -20.81
N GLY A 67 22.86 12.70 -19.67
CA GLY A 67 22.64 11.97 -18.41
C GLY A 67 23.94 11.41 -17.81
N MET A 68 25.09 11.94 -18.20
CA MET A 68 26.43 11.54 -17.73
C MET A 68 26.97 12.43 -16.60
N ALA A 69 26.14 13.33 -16.08
CA ALA A 69 26.50 14.13 -14.91
C ALA A 69 26.90 13.20 -13.73
N PRO A 70 27.94 13.55 -12.95
CA PRO A 70 28.31 12.77 -11.79
C PRO A 70 27.09 12.67 -10.87
N ALA A 71 26.67 11.45 -10.54
CA ALA A 71 25.70 11.25 -9.47
C ALA A 71 26.25 11.97 -8.23
N LEU A 72 25.41 12.73 -7.51
CA LEU A 72 25.78 13.29 -6.20
C LEU A 72 26.07 12.10 -5.27
N ILE A 73 27.36 11.73 -5.16
CA ILE A 73 27.80 10.58 -4.39
C ILE A 73 27.61 10.91 -2.91
N GLY A 74 26.67 10.24 -2.24
CA GLY A 74 26.61 10.16 -0.76
C GLY A 74 25.51 10.95 -0.05
N MET A 75 24.70 11.76 -0.74
CA MET A 75 23.48 12.36 -0.19
C MET A 75 22.31 12.09 -1.13
N GLU A 76 21.18 11.60 -0.62
CA GLU A 76 19.95 11.47 -1.40
C GLU A 76 19.51 12.86 -1.89
N SER A 77 19.52 13.08 -3.21
CA SER A 77 19.01 14.31 -3.80
C SER A 77 17.51 14.47 -3.52
N ALA A 78 16.99 15.70 -3.59
CA ALA A 78 15.55 15.95 -3.45
C ALA A 78 14.75 15.15 -4.49
N ALA A 79 15.25 15.07 -5.73
CA ALA A 79 14.69 14.23 -6.78
C ALA A 79 14.73 12.73 -6.41
N SER A 80 15.88 12.21 -5.99
CA SER A 80 15.99 10.81 -5.56
C SER A 80 15.00 10.44 -4.44
N SER A 81 14.86 11.33 -3.45
CA SER A 81 13.94 11.16 -2.33
C SER A 81 12.48 11.17 -2.81
N HIS A 82 12.15 12.08 -3.73
CA HIS A 82 10.83 12.20 -4.32
C HIS A 82 10.46 10.95 -5.13
N GLY A 83 11.33 10.48 -6.03
CA GLY A 83 11.10 9.25 -6.80
C GLY A 83 10.84 8.02 -5.93
N THR A 84 11.63 7.85 -4.86
CA THR A 84 11.45 6.78 -3.87
C THR A 84 10.10 6.90 -3.14
N SER A 85 9.79 8.10 -2.65
CA SER A 85 8.54 8.37 -1.93
C SER A 85 7.30 8.15 -2.78
N ARG A 86 7.33 8.55 -4.05
CA ARG A 86 6.22 8.35 -5.00
C ARG A 86 5.99 6.88 -5.31
N GLN A 87 7.05 6.08 -5.44
CA GLN A 87 6.91 4.63 -5.58
C GLN A 87 6.22 4.01 -4.36
N ILE A 88 6.66 4.40 -3.14
CA ILE A 88 6.07 3.88 -1.89
C ILE A 88 4.60 4.33 -1.73
N SER A 89 4.27 5.53 -2.20
CA SER A 89 2.93 6.10 -2.13
C SER A 89 2.00 5.61 -3.26
N GLY A 90 2.45 4.66 -4.08
CA GLY A 90 1.62 4.04 -5.12
C GLY A 90 1.41 4.88 -6.38
N PHE A 91 2.21 5.93 -6.59
CA PHE A 91 2.17 6.69 -7.85
C PHE A 91 2.68 5.81 -8.99
N THR A 92 2.10 5.96 -10.16
CA THR A 92 2.66 5.41 -11.40
C THR A 92 3.81 6.28 -11.91
N LEU A 93 4.67 5.71 -12.75
CA LEU A 93 5.73 6.47 -13.43
C LEU A 93 5.15 7.61 -14.31
N VAL A 94 3.94 7.42 -14.86
CA VAL A 94 3.23 8.43 -15.64
C VAL A 94 2.78 9.60 -14.75
N GLN A 95 2.25 9.31 -13.56
CA GLN A 95 1.88 10.33 -12.58
C GLN A 95 3.10 11.10 -12.08
N LEU A 96 4.20 10.41 -11.75
CA LEU A 96 5.48 11.05 -11.41
C LEU A 96 5.94 12.01 -12.52
N THR A 97 5.90 11.55 -13.77
CA THR A 97 6.25 12.39 -14.93
C THR A 97 5.28 13.57 -15.11
N ALA A 98 4.02 13.39 -14.76
CA ALA A 98 3.01 14.45 -14.80
C ALA A 98 3.29 15.55 -13.76
N GLU A 99 3.76 15.20 -12.54
CA GLU A 99 4.15 16.17 -11.52
C GLU A 99 5.28 17.09 -11.99
N TYR A 100 6.32 16.54 -12.63
CA TYR A 100 7.41 17.36 -13.21
C TYR A 100 6.93 18.24 -14.37
N ARG A 101 6.05 17.72 -15.22
CA ARG A 101 5.45 18.52 -16.31
C ARG A 101 4.63 19.69 -15.77
N ALA A 102 3.82 19.45 -14.74
CA ALA A 102 3.02 20.48 -14.08
C ALA A 102 3.91 21.52 -13.40
N LEU A 103 4.94 21.08 -12.65
CA LEU A 103 5.90 21.98 -12.01
C LEU A 103 6.59 22.90 -13.02
N ARG A 104 7.10 22.33 -14.13
CA ARG A 104 7.70 23.09 -15.23
C ARG A 104 6.73 24.12 -15.83
N ALA A 105 5.50 23.70 -16.10
CA ALA A 105 4.48 24.57 -16.68
C ALA A 105 4.12 25.73 -15.74
N THR A 106 3.96 25.46 -14.45
CA THR A 106 3.67 26.47 -13.42
C THR A 106 4.78 27.50 -13.35
N VAL A 107 6.04 27.08 -13.20
CA VAL A 107 7.19 28.00 -13.09
C VAL A 107 7.28 28.91 -14.32
N LEU A 108 7.24 28.35 -15.53
CA LEU A 108 7.36 29.14 -16.76
C LEU A 108 6.15 30.06 -16.97
N ARG A 109 4.93 29.60 -16.66
CA ARG A 109 3.71 30.40 -16.80
C ARG A 109 3.70 31.61 -15.87
N LEU A 110 4.20 31.47 -14.64
CA LEU A 110 4.25 32.56 -13.66
C LEU A 110 5.45 33.50 -13.92
N TRP A 111 6.57 32.97 -14.40
CA TRP A 111 7.79 33.75 -14.65
C TRP A 111 7.75 34.58 -15.94
N LEU A 112 7.31 34.00 -17.07
CA LEU A 112 7.37 34.65 -18.38
C LEU A 112 6.65 36.02 -18.43
N PRO A 113 5.46 36.21 -17.81
CA PRO A 113 4.81 37.52 -17.76
C PRO A 113 5.60 38.61 -17.00
N LYS A 114 6.59 38.22 -16.18
CA LYS A 114 7.46 39.13 -15.43
C LYS A 114 8.71 39.54 -16.22
N ILE A 115 8.86 39.07 -17.44
CA ILE A 115 9.97 39.40 -18.33
C ILE A 115 9.56 40.51 -19.30
N GLU A 116 10.12 41.70 -19.13
CA GLU A 116 9.84 42.85 -20.00
C GLU A 116 10.34 42.66 -21.44
N ARG A 117 11.50 42.02 -21.59
CA ARG A 117 12.11 41.71 -22.90
C ARG A 117 12.87 40.39 -22.83
N VAL A 118 12.61 39.51 -23.81
CA VAL A 118 13.37 38.27 -23.98
C VAL A 118 14.79 38.61 -24.43
N THR A 119 15.77 38.19 -23.65
CA THR A 119 17.21 38.37 -23.92
C THR A 119 17.91 37.02 -24.00
N THR A 120 19.18 37.00 -24.46
CA THR A 120 20.00 35.79 -24.40
C THR A 120 20.12 35.24 -22.97
N ALA A 121 20.16 36.11 -21.96
CA ALA A 121 20.15 35.67 -20.56
C ALA A 121 18.83 34.98 -20.18
N THR A 122 17.68 35.51 -20.64
CA THR A 122 16.37 34.86 -20.47
C THR A 122 16.33 33.48 -21.12
N THR A 123 16.82 33.36 -22.36
CA THR A 123 16.87 32.08 -23.07
C THR A 123 17.81 31.09 -22.37
N ASN A 124 18.96 31.55 -21.87
CA ASN A 124 19.89 30.71 -21.14
C ASN A 124 19.30 30.21 -19.81
N ASP A 125 18.60 31.05 -19.06
CA ASP A 125 17.88 30.66 -17.85
C ASP A 125 16.82 29.58 -18.17
N MET A 126 16.08 29.72 -19.27
CA MET A 126 15.10 28.72 -19.71
C MET A 126 15.74 27.38 -20.09
N ILE A 127 16.85 27.43 -20.85
CA ILE A 127 17.58 26.21 -21.25
C ILE A 127 18.07 25.49 -20.00
N ARG A 128 18.75 26.20 -19.08
CA ARG A 128 19.24 25.63 -17.82
C ARG A 128 18.11 25.05 -16.99
N PHE A 129 17.01 25.78 -16.82
CA PHE A 129 15.86 25.27 -16.07
C PHE A 129 15.30 23.97 -16.66
N ASN A 130 15.15 23.89 -17.99
CA ASN A 130 14.68 22.67 -18.64
C ASN A 130 15.67 21.51 -18.44
N GLU A 131 16.97 21.75 -18.60
CA GLU A 131 18.02 20.75 -18.38
C GLU A 131 18.01 20.24 -16.93
N THR A 132 17.88 21.12 -15.93
CA THR A 132 17.86 20.74 -14.52
C THR A 132 16.56 20.02 -14.13
N ILE A 133 15.41 20.42 -14.69
CA ILE A 133 14.14 19.70 -14.51
C ILE A 133 14.22 18.29 -15.12
N ASP A 134 14.77 18.16 -16.34
CA ASP A 134 14.87 16.87 -17.02
C ASP A 134 15.85 15.93 -16.28
N GLN A 135 16.96 16.47 -15.75
CA GLN A 135 17.89 15.75 -14.88
C GLN A 135 17.20 15.28 -13.58
N ALA A 136 16.46 16.16 -12.91
CA ALA A 136 15.72 15.81 -11.69
C ALA A 136 14.64 14.75 -11.97
N LEU A 137 13.94 14.83 -13.09
CA LEU A 137 12.98 13.79 -13.52
C LEU A 137 13.69 12.45 -13.78
N ALA A 138 14.83 12.45 -14.46
CA ALA A 138 15.60 11.23 -14.72
C ALA A 138 16.08 10.57 -13.42
N GLU A 139 16.59 11.34 -12.46
CA GLU A 139 16.98 10.84 -11.14
C GLU A 139 15.81 10.25 -10.37
N SER A 140 14.67 10.94 -10.34
CA SER A 140 13.42 10.45 -9.75
C SER A 140 12.94 9.17 -10.42
N ALA A 141 12.99 9.07 -11.75
CA ALA A 141 12.57 7.88 -12.48
C ALA A 141 13.49 6.66 -12.21
N VAL A 142 14.81 6.89 -12.10
CA VAL A 142 15.79 5.84 -11.77
C VAL A 142 15.57 5.31 -10.36
N THR A 143 15.37 6.20 -9.39
CA THR A 143 15.19 5.83 -7.98
C THR A 143 13.83 5.18 -7.74
N TYR A 144 12.77 5.70 -8.37
CA TYR A 144 11.47 5.04 -8.48
C TYR A 144 11.61 3.61 -9.00
N SER A 145 12.27 3.42 -10.16
CA SER A 145 12.40 2.10 -10.78
C SER A 145 13.23 1.15 -9.92
N ARG A 146 14.30 1.64 -9.30
CA ARG A 146 15.14 0.87 -8.38
C ARG A 146 14.35 0.43 -7.16
N GLN A 147 13.52 1.31 -6.60
CA GLN A 147 12.67 1.00 -5.45
C GLN A 147 11.58 -0.02 -5.82
N ALA A 148 10.99 0.09 -7.00
CA ALA A 148 10.03 -0.89 -7.52
C ALA A 148 10.69 -2.28 -7.70
N SER A 149 11.89 -2.33 -8.29
CA SER A 149 12.65 -3.59 -8.43
C SER A 149 13.02 -4.19 -7.07
N ARG A 150 13.50 -3.38 -6.12
CA ARG A 150 13.80 -3.84 -4.76
C ARG A 150 12.57 -4.42 -4.08
N THR A 151 11.42 -3.75 -4.16
CA THR A 151 10.15 -4.24 -3.60
C THR A 151 9.77 -5.59 -4.21
N ARG A 152 9.92 -5.74 -5.53
CA ARG A 152 9.69 -7.00 -6.25
C ARG A 152 10.66 -8.10 -5.82
N ASP A 153 11.94 -7.81 -5.67
CA ASP A 153 12.94 -8.82 -5.30
C ASP A 153 12.77 -9.27 -3.86
N THR A 154 12.55 -8.33 -2.92
CA THR A 154 12.21 -8.63 -1.52
C THR A 154 10.96 -9.49 -1.44
N PHE A 155 9.94 -9.18 -2.24
CA PHE A 155 8.73 -9.98 -2.31
C PHE A 155 8.96 -11.42 -2.75
N LEU A 156 9.70 -11.62 -3.85
CA LEU A 156 10.02 -12.95 -4.36
C LEU A 156 10.84 -13.76 -3.35
N ALA A 157 11.73 -13.10 -2.61
CA ALA A 157 12.49 -13.74 -1.54
C ALA A 157 11.59 -14.21 -0.38
N ILE A 158 10.69 -13.35 0.11
CA ILE A 158 9.73 -13.68 1.19
C ILE A 158 8.80 -14.83 0.74
N LEU A 159 8.22 -14.73 -0.45
CA LEU A 159 7.36 -15.77 -1.01
C LEU A 159 8.09 -17.12 -1.12
N GLY A 160 9.32 -17.11 -1.62
CA GLY A 160 10.13 -18.33 -1.75
C GLY A 160 10.47 -18.97 -0.39
N HIS A 161 10.67 -18.15 0.64
CA HIS A 161 10.86 -18.62 2.01
C HIS A 161 9.58 -19.24 2.58
N ASP A 162 8.46 -18.52 2.49
CA ASP A 162 7.21 -18.90 3.14
C ASP A 162 6.53 -20.11 2.47
N LEU A 163 6.73 -20.31 1.16
CA LEU A 163 6.29 -21.52 0.46
C LEU A 163 7.14 -22.76 0.81
N ARG A 164 8.41 -22.58 1.21
CA ARG A 164 9.31 -23.70 1.49
C ARG A 164 8.87 -24.51 2.72
N SER A 165 8.36 -23.84 3.75
CA SER A 165 7.91 -24.48 5.00
C SER A 165 6.70 -25.43 4.82
N PRO A 166 5.56 -25.01 4.22
CA PRO A 166 4.45 -25.92 3.96
C PRO A 166 4.84 -27.02 2.96
N LEU A 167 5.69 -26.72 1.97
CA LEU A 167 6.19 -27.74 1.05
C LEU A 167 7.02 -28.81 1.77
N ALA A 168 7.96 -28.40 2.64
CA ALA A 168 8.74 -29.33 3.45
C ALA A 168 7.85 -30.18 4.37
N THR A 169 6.79 -29.58 4.94
CA THR A 169 5.79 -30.29 5.74
C THR A 169 5.08 -31.37 4.92
N MET A 170 4.69 -31.06 3.69
CA MET A 170 4.04 -32.01 2.78
C MET A 170 5.00 -33.12 2.33
N THR A 171 6.26 -32.80 2.06
CA THR A 171 7.30 -33.79 1.73
C THR A 171 7.50 -34.77 2.89
N MET A 172 7.73 -34.27 4.11
CA MET A 172 7.89 -35.11 5.29
C MET A 172 6.65 -35.97 5.58
N ALA A 173 5.45 -35.42 5.36
CA ALA A 173 4.21 -36.16 5.50
C ALA A 173 4.11 -37.29 4.45
N GLY A 174 4.50 -37.03 3.20
CA GLY A 174 4.58 -38.05 2.15
C GLY A 174 5.57 -39.17 2.49
N ASP A 175 6.77 -38.83 2.96
CA ASP A 175 7.78 -39.79 3.40
C ASP A 175 7.29 -40.65 4.57
N PHE A 176 6.56 -40.03 5.51
CA PHE A 176 5.98 -40.74 6.63
C PHE A 176 4.88 -41.70 6.19
N LEU A 177 3.95 -41.25 5.35
CA LEU A 177 2.83 -42.05 4.83
C LEU A 177 3.26 -43.18 3.89
N SER A 178 4.47 -43.09 3.31
CA SER A 178 5.03 -44.13 2.45
C SER A 178 5.59 -45.34 3.23
N ARG A 179 5.57 -45.32 4.57
CA ARG A 179 6.07 -46.41 5.41
C ARG A 179 5.00 -47.50 5.59
N PRO A 180 5.34 -48.80 5.53
CA PRO A 180 4.36 -49.91 5.59
C PRO A 180 3.57 -50.02 6.90
N GLU A 181 4.01 -49.35 7.98
CA GLU A 181 3.58 -49.59 9.37
C GLU A 181 2.73 -48.43 9.94
N VAL A 182 2.23 -47.51 9.12
CA VAL A 182 1.43 -46.36 9.58
C VAL A 182 -0.03 -46.76 9.80
N GLY A 183 -0.46 -46.80 11.06
CA GLY A 183 -1.87 -47.05 11.41
C GLY A 183 -2.82 -45.89 11.09
N ASP A 184 -4.12 -46.22 10.95
CA ASP A 184 -5.18 -45.32 10.46
C ASP A 184 -5.28 -43.96 11.18
N GLU A 185 -5.14 -43.93 12.51
CA GLU A 185 -5.23 -42.69 13.28
C GLU A 185 -4.07 -41.72 12.98
N ARG A 186 -2.86 -42.26 12.77
CA ARG A 186 -1.68 -41.47 12.38
C ARG A 186 -1.82 -40.97 10.94
N THR A 187 -2.37 -41.80 10.05
CA THR A 187 -2.69 -41.43 8.67
C THR A 187 -3.65 -40.25 8.61
N LEU A 188 -4.74 -40.29 9.38
CA LEU A 188 -5.71 -39.18 9.46
C LEU A 188 -5.07 -37.88 9.97
N LYS A 189 -4.26 -37.97 11.04
CA LYS A 189 -3.58 -36.80 11.61
C LYS A 189 -2.59 -36.16 10.63
N VAL A 190 -1.82 -36.98 9.89
CA VAL A 190 -0.86 -36.52 8.90
C VAL A 190 -1.56 -35.99 7.65
N GLY A 191 -2.62 -36.65 7.16
CA GLY A 191 -3.46 -36.14 6.08
C GLY A 191 -4.08 -34.78 6.40
N GLY A 192 -4.52 -34.56 7.65
CA GLY A 192 -4.97 -33.25 8.11
C GLY A 192 -3.89 -32.17 8.07
N ARG A 193 -2.62 -32.52 8.36
CA ARG A 193 -1.48 -31.59 8.22
C ARG A 193 -1.21 -31.24 6.76
N VAL A 194 -1.19 -32.23 5.87
CA VAL A 194 -1.01 -32.01 4.42
C VAL A 194 -2.11 -31.10 3.86
N LYS A 195 -3.38 -31.36 4.21
CA LYS A 195 -4.51 -30.54 3.76
C LYS A 195 -4.36 -29.08 4.20
N ARG A 196 -3.95 -28.83 5.45
CA ARG A 196 -3.69 -27.46 5.94
C ARG A 196 -2.51 -26.80 5.22
N SER A 197 -1.40 -27.50 5.05
CA SER A 197 -0.23 -26.97 4.33
C SER A 197 -0.56 -26.62 2.87
N ALA A 198 -1.31 -27.47 2.17
CA ALA A 198 -1.78 -27.22 0.81
C ALA A 198 -2.71 -25.99 0.75
N ALA A 199 -3.68 -25.90 1.66
CA ALA A 199 -4.57 -24.74 1.75
C ALA A 199 -3.80 -23.44 1.98
N ASN A 200 -2.80 -23.45 2.88
CA ASN A 200 -1.95 -22.29 3.13
C ASN A 200 -1.17 -21.86 1.87
N MET A 201 -0.59 -22.81 1.13
CA MET A 201 0.09 -22.50 -0.14
C MET A 201 -0.88 -21.94 -1.18
N THR A 202 -2.09 -22.48 -1.28
CA THR A 202 -3.12 -21.96 -2.19
C THR A 202 -3.48 -20.51 -1.84
N THR A 203 -3.64 -20.18 -0.56
CA THR A 203 -3.86 -18.79 -0.12
C THR A 203 -2.70 -17.89 -0.53
N MET A 204 -1.43 -18.29 -0.26
CA MET A 204 -0.26 -17.49 -0.65
C MET A 204 -0.19 -17.24 -2.16
N VAL A 205 -0.51 -18.23 -3.00
CA VAL A 205 -0.53 -18.10 -4.45
C VAL A 205 -1.68 -17.19 -4.92
N ASN A 206 -2.86 -17.31 -4.30
CA ASN A 206 -3.99 -16.44 -4.63
C ASN A 206 -3.71 -14.98 -4.25
N ASP A 207 -3.13 -14.75 -3.07
CA ASP A 207 -2.72 -13.43 -2.59
C ASP A 207 -1.69 -12.79 -3.53
N LEU A 208 -0.75 -13.59 -4.04
CA LEU A 208 0.22 -13.18 -5.07
C LEU A 208 -0.47 -12.76 -6.37
N LEU A 209 -1.43 -13.55 -6.86
CA LEU A 209 -2.16 -13.24 -8.09
C LEU A 209 -3.01 -11.98 -7.93
N GLU A 210 -3.58 -11.77 -6.74
CA GLU A 210 -4.35 -10.59 -6.38
C GLU A 210 -3.46 -9.34 -6.40
N TYR A 211 -2.33 -9.38 -5.70
CA TYR A 211 -1.33 -8.30 -5.70
C TYR A 211 -0.78 -8.01 -7.10
N ALA A 212 -0.47 -9.04 -7.90
CA ALA A 212 0.02 -8.84 -9.25
C ALA A 212 -0.99 -8.10 -10.15
N ARG A 213 -2.30 -8.35 -9.96
CA ARG A 213 -3.36 -7.66 -10.69
C ARG A 213 -3.46 -6.19 -10.31
N THR A 214 -3.44 -5.87 -9.03
CA THR A 214 -3.50 -4.48 -8.55
C THR A 214 -2.29 -3.68 -9.04
N GLN A 215 -1.09 -4.28 -9.06
CA GLN A 215 0.12 -3.64 -9.60
C GLN A 215 0.07 -3.37 -11.11
N LEU A 216 -0.75 -4.11 -11.87
CA LEU A 216 -0.98 -3.88 -13.30
C LEU A 216 -2.06 -2.81 -13.56
N GLY A 217 -2.53 -2.12 -12.51
CA GLY A 217 -3.57 -1.09 -12.61
C GLY A 217 -4.99 -1.65 -12.75
N GLY A 218 -5.17 -2.95 -12.51
CA GLY A 218 -6.50 -3.56 -12.46
C GLY A 218 -7.15 -3.31 -11.11
N GLU A 219 -8.37 -2.79 -11.10
CA GLU A 219 -9.21 -2.79 -9.91
C GLU A 219 -9.52 -4.21 -9.46
N MET A 220 -9.75 -4.41 -8.16
CA MET A 220 -10.15 -5.70 -7.66
C MET A 220 -11.57 -6.03 -8.17
N PRO A 221 -11.73 -7.13 -8.94
CA PRO A 221 -13.04 -7.47 -9.48
C PRO A 221 -13.94 -7.97 -8.34
N ILE A 222 -15.10 -7.34 -8.23
CA ILE A 222 -16.19 -7.75 -7.34
C ILE A 222 -17.45 -8.01 -8.17
N ARG A 223 -18.32 -8.89 -7.65
CA ARG A 223 -19.63 -9.20 -8.20
C ARG A 223 -20.69 -9.05 -7.09
N PRO A 224 -21.08 -7.81 -6.76
CA PRO A 224 -22.08 -7.57 -5.74
C PRO A 224 -23.42 -8.22 -6.10
N HIS A 225 -24.01 -8.90 -5.13
CA HIS A 225 -25.36 -9.42 -5.20
C HIS A 225 -26.04 -9.19 -3.85
N LEU A 226 -27.37 -9.27 -3.82
CA LEU A 226 -28.10 -9.19 -2.56
C LEU A 226 -27.58 -10.27 -1.60
N ALA A 227 -27.08 -9.86 -0.45
CA ALA A 227 -26.50 -10.73 0.55
C ALA A 227 -26.66 -10.14 1.95
N ASN A 228 -26.57 -10.99 2.96
CA ASN A 228 -26.69 -10.60 4.36
C ASN A 228 -25.31 -10.60 5.04
N MET A 229 -24.82 -9.44 5.46
CA MET A 229 -23.51 -9.32 6.14
C MET A 229 -23.44 -10.15 7.43
N LYS A 230 -24.57 -10.38 8.12
CA LYS A 230 -24.64 -11.28 9.27
C LYS A 230 -24.24 -12.71 8.90
N GLU A 231 -24.73 -13.21 7.76
CA GLU A 231 -24.43 -14.56 7.29
C GLU A 231 -22.96 -14.69 6.89
N ILE A 232 -22.41 -13.66 6.25
CA ILE A 232 -20.98 -13.59 5.91
C ILE A 232 -20.13 -13.66 7.20
N CYS A 233 -20.41 -12.81 8.19
CA CYS A 233 -19.69 -12.79 9.46
C CYS A 233 -19.78 -14.13 10.20
N GLN A 234 -20.96 -14.76 10.20
CA GLN A 234 -21.18 -16.07 10.81
C GLN A 234 -20.37 -17.17 10.10
N SER A 235 -20.32 -17.16 8.77
CA SER A 235 -19.53 -18.10 7.98
C SER A 235 -18.04 -17.99 8.32
N VAL A 236 -17.51 -16.76 8.33
CA VAL A 236 -16.10 -16.50 8.63
C VAL A 236 -15.77 -16.93 10.07
N MET A 237 -16.66 -16.65 11.04
CA MET A 237 -16.46 -17.08 12.43
C MET A 237 -16.44 -18.62 12.57
N ASN A 238 -17.30 -19.33 11.83
CA ASN A 238 -17.32 -20.79 11.84
C ASN A 238 -16.00 -21.37 11.30
N ASP A 239 -15.50 -20.82 10.18
CA ASP A 239 -14.23 -21.22 9.58
C ASP A 239 -13.05 -20.94 10.52
N ALA A 240 -13.02 -19.76 11.14
CA ALA A 240 -11.99 -19.39 12.11
C ALA A 240 -11.99 -20.29 13.35
N THR A 241 -13.18 -20.65 13.86
CA THR A 241 -13.33 -21.57 14.99
C THR A 241 -12.82 -22.97 14.64
N ALA A 242 -13.09 -23.45 13.43
CA ALA A 242 -12.58 -24.75 12.95
C ALA A 242 -11.06 -24.75 12.76
N ALA A 243 -10.49 -23.63 12.29
CA ALA A 243 -9.05 -23.46 12.09
C ALA A 243 -8.27 -23.25 13.41
N HIS A 244 -8.90 -22.61 14.39
CA HIS A 244 -8.28 -22.19 15.65
C HIS A 244 -9.15 -22.62 16.86
N PRO A 245 -9.22 -23.93 17.17
CA PRO A 245 -10.08 -24.45 18.24
C PRO A 245 -9.70 -23.94 19.64
N ASP A 246 -8.46 -23.48 19.83
CA ASP A 246 -7.97 -22.89 21.08
C ASP A 246 -8.24 -21.37 21.20
N CYS A 247 -8.98 -20.78 20.26
CA CYS A 247 -9.35 -19.37 20.27
C CYS A 247 -10.85 -19.22 20.51
N LYS A 248 -11.23 -18.30 21.40
CA LYS A 248 -12.64 -17.92 21.60
C LYS A 248 -13.00 -16.82 20.62
N PHE A 249 -14.15 -16.98 19.98
CA PHE A 249 -14.72 -15.99 19.06
C PHE A 249 -16.11 -15.59 19.53
N GLU A 250 -16.43 -14.30 19.44
CA GLU A 250 -17.76 -13.76 19.74
C GLU A 250 -18.24 -12.89 18.58
N LEU A 251 -19.50 -13.07 18.18
CA LEU A 251 -20.14 -12.33 17.09
C LEU A 251 -21.35 -11.53 17.61
N GLU A 252 -21.33 -10.23 17.37
CA GLU A 252 -22.45 -9.34 17.63
C GLU A 252 -22.98 -8.74 16.31
N THR A 253 -24.30 -8.77 16.11
CA THR A 253 -24.91 -8.17 14.91
C THR A 253 -26.12 -7.34 15.26
N SER A 254 -26.29 -6.20 14.60
CA SER A 254 -27.43 -5.30 14.82
C SER A 254 -27.80 -4.51 13.54
N GLY A 255 -29.05 -4.03 13.49
CA GLY A 255 -29.52 -3.17 12.40
C GLY A 255 -29.80 -3.90 11.07
N GLU A 256 -29.86 -3.13 9.97
CA GLU A 256 -30.14 -3.62 8.62
C GLU A 256 -28.85 -4.03 7.90
N LEU A 257 -28.61 -5.33 7.75
CA LEU A 257 -27.37 -5.88 7.22
C LEU A 257 -27.51 -6.53 5.84
N VAL A 258 -28.66 -6.35 5.18
CA VAL A 258 -28.91 -6.85 3.83
C VAL A 258 -28.67 -5.74 2.83
N ASP A 259 -27.74 -5.97 1.92
CA ASP A 259 -27.42 -5.04 0.82
C ASP A 259 -26.72 -5.80 -0.33
N TYR A 260 -26.29 -5.09 -1.37
CA TYR A 260 -25.51 -5.63 -2.46
C TYR A 260 -24.03 -5.74 -2.07
N PHE A 261 -23.59 -6.97 -1.81
CA PHE A 261 -22.23 -7.30 -1.40
C PHE A 261 -21.66 -8.43 -2.27
N ASP A 262 -20.35 -8.42 -2.53
CA ASP A 262 -19.68 -9.63 -2.99
C ASP A 262 -19.32 -10.48 -1.76
N SER A 263 -20.18 -11.45 -1.46
CA SER A 263 -20.06 -12.30 -0.27
C SER A 263 -18.74 -13.06 -0.21
N VAL A 264 -18.22 -13.52 -1.35
CA VAL A 264 -16.97 -14.29 -1.44
C VAL A 264 -15.78 -13.40 -1.09
N ARG A 265 -15.75 -12.18 -1.64
CA ARG A 265 -14.68 -11.22 -1.37
C ARG A 265 -14.75 -10.70 0.06
N LEU A 266 -15.92 -10.34 0.57
CA LEU A 266 -16.03 -9.88 1.95
C LEU A 266 -15.69 -10.99 2.96
N HIS A 267 -16.02 -12.25 2.65
CA HIS A 267 -15.53 -13.38 3.43
C HIS A 267 -14.00 -13.41 3.49
N GLN A 268 -13.31 -13.26 2.34
CA GLN A 268 -11.85 -13.21 2.27
C GLN A 268 -11.26 -12.06 3.09
N ALA A 269 -11.83 -10.85 3.00
CA ALA A 269 -11.38 -9.70 3.78
C ALA A 269 -11.48 -9.96 5.29
N LEU A 270 -12.63 -10.47 5.75
CA LEU A 270 -12.86 -10.75 7.16
C LEU A 270 -12.01 -11.92 7.67
N THR A 271 -11.78 -12.96 6.84
CA THR A 271 -10.82 -14.03 7.17
C THR A 271 -9.42 -13.46 7.38
N ASN A 272 -8.96 -12.54 6.53
CA ASN A 272 -7.65 -11.91 6.68
C ASN A 272 -7.54 -11.08 7.98
N LEU A 273 -8.59 -10.32 8.32
CA LEU A 273 -8.64 -9.57 9.57
C LEU A 273 -8.69 -10.49 10.80
N LEU A 274 -9.49 -11.55 10.77
CA LEU A 274 -9.59 -12.51 11.88
C LEU A 274 -8.28 -13.29 12.07
N ASN A 275 -7.63 -13.73 11.00
CA ASN A 275 -6.33 -14.41 11.10
C ASN A 275 -5.28 -13.49 11.73
N ASN A 276 -5.27 -12.20 11.37
CA ASN A 276 -4.40 -11.20 12.00
C ASN A 276 -4.73 -11.04 13.49
N ALA A 277 -6.02 -10.89 13.82
CA ALA A 277 -6.49 -10.77 15.19
C ALA A 277 -6.09 -12.00 16.04
N VAL A 278 -6.22 -13.20 15.50
CA VAL A 278 -5.81 -14.47 16.14
C VAL A 278 -4.30 -14.52 16.34
N GLN A 279 -3.51 -14.14 15.34
CA GLN A 279 -2.05 -14.19 15.39
C GLN A 279 -1.47 -13.28 16.47
N TYR A 280 -2.01 -12.06 16.60
CA TYR A 280 -1.47 -11.03 17.50
C TYR A 280 -2.24 -10.88 18.81
N ARG A 281 -3.15 -11.82 19.13
CA ARG A 281 -3.90 -11.77 20.40
C ARG A 281 -3.04 -12.10 21.61
N ALA A 282 -3.40 -11.51 22.74
CA ALA A 282 -2.94 -11.94 24.06
C ALA A 282 -3.44 -13.37 24.33
N LYS A 283 -2.63 -14.15 25.06
CA LYS A 283 -2.98 -15.54 25.40
C LYS A 283 -4.34 -15.61 26.11
N ASP A 284 -5.15 -16.61 25.74
CA ASP A 284 -6.49 -16.87 26.29
C ASP A 284 -7.53 -15.76 26.10
N SER A 285 -7.23 -14.73 25.29
CA SER A 285 -8.18 -13.66 24.97
C SER A 285 -9.18 -14.04 23.88
N THR A 286 -10.33 -13.37 23.91
CA THR A 286 -11.41 -13.50 22.93
C THR A 286 -11.18 -12.55 21.75
N VAL A 287 -11.42 -13.04 20.53
CA VAL A 287 -11.49 -12.22 19.33
C VAL A 287 -12.96 -11.89 19.06
N PHE A 288 -13.26 -10.61 18.92
CA PHE A 288 -14.62 -10.11 18.70
C PHE A 288 -14.80 -9.72 17.24
N ILE A 289 -15.93 -10.11 16.66
CA ILE A 289 -16.43 -9.61 15.37
C ILE A 289 -17.78 -8.95 15.60
N SER A 290 -17.98 -7.76 15.07
CA SER A 290 -19.27 -7.07 15.13
C SER A 290 -19.66 -6.52 13.77
N ALA A 291 -20.96 -6.58 13.45
CA ALA A 291 -21.52 -5.92 12.27
C ALA A 291 -22.77 -5.12 12.67
N ALA A 292 -22.78 -3.84 12.34
CA ALA A 292 -23.91 -2.94 12.56
C ALA A 292 -24.28 -2.27 11.24
N GLY A 293 -25.57 -2.25 10.90
CA GLY A 293 -26.07 -1.61 9.69
C GLY A 293 -27.13 -0.55 9.97
N ASP A 294 -27.14 0.51 9.18
CA ASP A 294 -28.10 1.60 9.22
C ASP A 294 -28.43 2.13 7.81
N SER A 295 -28.99 3.34 7.70
CA SER A 295 -29.33 3.95 6.42
C SER A 295 -28.12 4.34 5.57
N GLU A 296 -26.95 4.54 6.18
CA GLU A 296 -25.72 4.96 5.51
C GLU A 296 -24.89 3.77 5.03
N GLY A 297 -25.16 2.56 5.52
CA GLY A 297 -24.53 1.32 5.07
C GLY A 297 -24.24 0.35 6.22
N ALA A 298 -23.07 -0.30 6.18
CA ALA A 298 -22.65 -1.29 7.17
C ALA A 298 -21.26 -0.99 7.74
N VAL A 299 -21.12 -1.12 9.05
CA VAL A 299 -19.85 -1.03 9.79
C VAL A 299 -19.52 -2.40 10.36
N ILE A 300 -18.34 -2.91 10.01
CA ILE A 300 -17.83 -4.20 10.47
C ILE A 300 -16.55 -3.96 11.25
N GLN A 301 -16.45 -4.55 12.45
CA GLN A 301 -15.26 -4.45 13.28
C GLN A 301 -14.73 -5.83 13.66
N VAL A 302 -13.41 -5.96 13.62
CA VAL A 302 -12.68 -7.12 14.15
C VAL A 302 -11.72 -6.61 15.22
N LYS A 303 -11.84 -7.15 16.43
CA LYS A 303 -11.12 -6.68 17.61
C LYS A 303 -10.41 -7.81 18.33
N ASN A 304 -9.15 -7.57 18.71
CA ASN A 304 -8.39 -8.43 19.61
C ASN A 304 -7.63 -7.59 20.66
N THR A 305 -7.47 -8.13 21.85
CA THR A 305 -6.48 -7.62 22.83
C THR A 305 -5.11 -8.20 22.49
N GLY A 306 -4.04 -7.42 22.54
CA GLY A 306 -2.71 -7.87 22.15
C GLY A 306 -1.67 -6.75 22.19
N SER A 307 -0.51 -7.00 21.59
CA SER A 307 0.55 -6.00 21.46
C SER A 307 0.06 -4.77 20.70
N VAL A 308 0.40 -3.59 21.21
CA VAL A 308 -0.01 -2.32 20.62
C VAL A 308 0.77 -2.05 19.35
N ILE A 309 0.04 -1.67 18.30
CA ILE A 309 0.63 -1.22 17.04
C ILE A 309 1.06 0.24 17.22
N PRO A 310 2.34 0.60 16.95
CA PRO A 310 2.78 1.99 17.04
C PRO A 310 1.91 2.92 16.18
N PRO A 311 1.51 4.11 16.66
CA PRO A 311 0.63 5.02 15.93
C PRO A 311 1.12 5.35 14.51
N GLN A 312 2.43 5.53 14.36
CA GLN A 312 3.11 5.79 13.09
C GLN A 312 3.02 4.65 12.07
N SER A 313 2.70 3.43 12.53
CA SER A 313 2.57 2.24 11.69
C SER A 313 1.13 1.95 11.25
N LEU A 314 0.11 2.52 11.93
CA LEU A 314 -1.31 2.15 11.73
C LEU A 314 -1.83 2.36 10.30
N GLN A 315 -1.28 3.31 9.54
CA GLN A 315 -1.61 3.47 8.12
C GLN A 315 -0.81 2.52 7.24
N ALA A 316 0.48 2.33 7.56
CA ALA A 316 1.39 1.54 6.77
C ALA A 316 1.11 0.03 6.82
N ILE A 317 0.44 -0.49 7.87
CA ILE A 317 0.11 -1.93 7.96
C ILE A 317 -0.79 -2.45 6.83
N PHE A 318 -1.50 -1.56 6.12
CA PHE A 318 -2.30 -1.95 4.96
C PHE A 318 -1.51 -1.89 3.65
N ASN A 319 -0.26 -1.41 3.67
CA ASN A 319 0.61 -1.46 2.50
C ASN A 319 1.09 -2.91 2.28
N PRO A 320 1.26 -3.31 1.01
CA PRO A 320 1.70 -4.66 0.72
C PRO A 320 3.08 -4.93 1.32
N LEU A 321 3.26 -6.14 1.85
CA LEU A 321 4.55 -6.64 2.36
C LEU A 321 5.06 -5.97 3.65
N VAL A 322 4.19 -5.22 4.32
CA VAL A 322 4.53 -4.66 5.63
C VAL A 322 4.37 -5.74 6.69
N GLN A 323 5.48 -6.09 7.33
CA GLN A 323 5.51 -6.89 8.56
C GLN A 323 6.07 -6.02 9.67
N LEU A 324 5.33 -5.89 10.76
CA LEU A 324 5.85 -5.25 11.97
C LEU A 324 6.61 -6.28 12.79
N ALA A 325 7.92 -6.03 12.98
CA ALA A 325 8.66 -6.66 14.06
C ALA A 325 8.22 -5.97 15.36
N LEU A 326 7.24 -6.55 16.05
CA LEU A 326 6.86 -6.10 17.38
C LEU A 326 7.90 -6.64 18.37
N ASP A 327 8.55 -5.75 19.13
CA ASP A 327 9.52 -6.13 20.15
C ASP A 327 8.90 -7.13 21.13
N GLY A 328 9.54 -8.29 21.31
CA GLY A 328 9.19 -9.27 22.35
C GLY A 328 8.35 -10.49 21.93
N THR A 329 8.07 -10.70 20.64
CA THR A 329 7.53 -12.01 20.20
C THR A 329 8.66 -13.01 19.91
N GLU A 330 9.35 -13.46 20.96
CA GLU A 330 10.18 -14.70 20.97
C GLU A 330 9.30 -15.98 20.91
N ASN A 331 8.13 -15.91 20.29
CA ASN A 331 7.33 -17.10 20.06
C ASN A 331 7.69 -17.66 18.69
N ASP A 332 8.29 -18.85 18.74
CA ASP A 332 8.66 -19.82 17.69
C ASP A 332 7.55 -20.16 16.66
N THR A 333 6.48 -19.37 16.58
CA THR A 333 5.51 -19.42 15.50
C THR A 333 6.06 -18.60 14.33
N PRO A 334 6.56 -19.23 13.25
CA PRO A 334 6.96 -18.48 12.06
C PRO A 334 5.79 -17.59 11.63
N SER A 335 6.06 -16.31 11.41
CA SER A 335 5.11 -15.39 10.78
C SER A 335 4.84 -15.90 9.37
N THR A 336 3.83 -16.75 9.19
CA THR A 336 3.54 -17.48 7.95
C THR A 336 2.82 -16.64 6.90
N SER A 337 2.80 -15.32 7.03
CA SER A 337 2.07 -14.46 6.09
C SER A 337 3.01 -13.48 5.42
N ILE A 338 2.94 -13.42 4.09
CA ILE A 338 3.74 -12.56 3.20
C ILE A 338 3.44 -11.05 3.42
N GLY A 339 2.58 -10.70 4.38
CA GLY A 339 2.16 -9.31 4.65
C GLY A 339 1.17 -8.78 3.62
N LEU A 340 0.42 -9.67 2.95
CA LEU A 340 -0.60 -9.30 1.97
C LEU A 340 -2.02 -9.33 2.52
N GLY A 341 -2.28 -9.99 3.65
CA GLY A 341 -3.65 -10.18 4.16
C GLY A 341 -4.39 -8.86 4.42
N LEU A 342 -3.76 -7.91 5.13
CA LEU A 342 -4.35 -6.60 5.41
C LEU A 342 -4.47 -5.74 4.14
N PHE A 343 -3.49 -5.81 3.24
CA PHE A 343 -3.56 -5.16 1.93
C PHE A 343 -4.77 -5.66 1.14
N ILE A 344 -4.98 -6.97 1.05
CA ILE A 344 -6.11 -7.57 0.34
C ILE A 344 -7.44 -7.17 1.01
N ALA A 345 -7.52 -7.15 2.34
CA ALA A 345 -8.71 -6.67 3.03
C ALA A 345 -9.03 -5.20 2.70
N ARG A 346 -8.01 -4.35 2.57
CA ARG A 346 -8.15 -2.96 2.10
C ARG A 346 -8.66 -2.91 0.66
N GLU A 347 -8.04 -3.64 -0.27
CA GLU A 347 -8.43 -3.59 -1.68
C GLU A 347 -9.85 -4.12 -1.90
N ILE A 348 -10.26 -5.17 -1.17
CA ILE A 348 -11.65 -5.67 -1.16
C ILE A 348 -12.60 -4.58 -0.67
N THR A 349 -12.24 -3.90 0.41
CA THR A 349 -13.07 -2.84 1.01
C THR A 349 -13.22 -1.65 0.05
N VAL A 350 -12.11 -1.21 -0.56
CA VAL A 350 -12.09 -0.13 -1.54
C VAL A 350 -12.90 -0.48 -2.78
N ALA A 351 -12.83 -1.72 -3.27
CA ALA A 351 -13.64 -2.18 -4.40
C ALA A 351 -15.14 -2.10 -4.12
N HIS A 352 -15.56 -2.27 -2.85
CA HIS A 352 -16.94 -2.06 -2.41
C HIS A 352 -17.29 -0.57 -2.16
N GLY A 353 -16.42 0.37 -2.53
CA GLY A 353 -16.59 1.80 -2.26
C GLY A 353 -16.41 2.19 -0.80
N GLY A 354 -15.91 1.28 0.03
CA GLY A 354 -15.76 1.45 1.47
C GLY A 354 -14.40 2.01 1.90
N THR A 355 -14.23 2.11 3.22
CA THR A 355 -12.95 2.48 3.85
C THR A 355 -12.58 1.48 4.95
N ILE A 356 -11.29 1.26 5.15
CA ILE A 356 -10.76 0.44 6.25
C ILE A 356 -9.80 1.27 7.10
N LYS A 357 -9.88 1.12 8.43
CA LYS A 357 -9.00 1.78 9.39
C LYS A 357 -8.62 0.83 10.52
N ALA A 358 -7.49 1.10 11.16
CA ALA A 358 -7.06 0.41 12.38
C ALA A 358 -6.86 1.41 13.51
N GLN A 359 -7.23 1.00 14.72
CA GLN A 359 -6.92 1.68 15.98
C GLN A 359 -6.29 0.66 16.91
N SER A 360 -5.23 1.04 17.62
CA SER A 360 -4.58 0.16 18.59
C SER A 360 -4.19 0.95 19.83
N THR A 361 -4.66 0.50 20.99
CA THR A 361 -4.30 1.08 22.30
C THR A 361 -4.06 -0.03 23.32
N GLU A 362 -3.35 0.28 24.40
CA GLU A 362 -3.12 -0.69 25.49
C GLU A 362 -4.45 -1.17 26.12
N VAL A 363 -5.45 -0.29 26.20
CA VAL A 363 -6.72 -0.56 26.89
C VAL A 363 -7.69 -1.32 25.99
N SER A 364 -7.85 -0.90 24.74
CA SER A 364 -8.83 -1.47 23.81
C SER A 364 -8.30 -2.62 22.96
N GLY A 365 -6.98 -2.85 22.97
CA GLY A 365 -6.32 -3.68 21.98
C GLY A 365 -6.37 -3.07 20.58
N THR A 366 -6.27 -3.93 19.58
CA THR A 366 -6.36 -3.57 18.16
C THR A 366 -7.77 -3.79 17.64
N THR A 367 -8.32 -2.79 16.94
CA THR A 367 -9.61 -2.85 16.26
C THR A 367 -9.44 -2.43 14.81
N PHE A 368 -9.75 -3.35 13.89
CA PHE A 368 -9.90 -3.08 12.47
C PHE A 368 -11.37 -2.74 12.20
N THR A 369 -11.63 -1.63 11.49
CA THR A 369 -12.97 -1.18 11.15
C THR A 369 -13.09 -1.03 9.65
N ILE A 370 -14.01 -1.79 9.04
CA ILE A 370 -14.48 -1.65 7.67
C ILE A 370 -15.79 -0.86 7.70
N VAL A 371 -15.89 0.17 6.86
CA VAL A 371 -17.11 0.94 6.64
C VAL A 371 -17.48 0.79 5.17
N LEU A 372 -18.63 0.19 4.90
CA LEU A 372 -19.19 0.02 3.56
C LEU A 372 -20.38 0.97 3.41
N PRO A 373 -20.41 1.85 2.39
CA PRO A 373 -21.58 2.69 2.13
C PRO A 373 -22.75 1.83 1.66
N LYS A 374 -23.98 2.31 1.89
CA LYS A 374 -25.20 1.71 1.34
C LYS A 374 -25.06 1.63 -0.18
N SER A 375 -25.42 0.50 -0.76
CA SER A 375 -25.32 0.35 -2.21
C SER A 375 -26.26 1.32 -2.91
N ALA A 376 -25.71 2.07 -3.88
CA ALA A 376 -26.50 2.92 -4.76
C ALA A 376 -27.32 2.13 -5.80
N ILE A 377 -27.17 0.79 -5.83
CA ILE A 377 -27.89 -0.09 -6.75
C ILE A 377 -29.33 -0.20 -6.26
N ALA A 378 -30.18 0.72 -6.74
CA ALA A 378 -31.63 0.61 -6.61
C ALA A 378 -32.12 -0.67 -7.30
N GLU A 379 -33.05 -1.38 -6.67
CA GLU A 379 -33.73 -2.54 -7.26
C GLU A 379 -34.13 -2.25 -8.72
N PRO A 380 -33.93 -3.19 -9.66
CA PRO A 380 -34.63 -3.10 -10.92
C PRO A 380 -36.11 -3.18 -10.59
N VAL A 381 -36.85 -2.08 -10.79
CA VAL A 381 -38.31 -2.07 -10.78
C VAL A 381 -38.76 -3.18 -11.73
N LEU A 382 -39.34 -4.25 -11.16
CA LEU A 382 -39.88 -5.39 -11.90
C LEU A 382 -41.01 -4.98 -12.85
#